data_AF-A0A960JL31-F1
#
_entry.id   AF-A0A960JL31-F1
#
_cell.length_a   1.000
_cell.length_b   1.000
_cell.length_c   1.000
_cell.angle_alpha   90.00
_cell.angle_beta   90.00
_cell.angle_gamma   90.00
#
_symmetry.space_group_name_H-M   'P 1'
#
loop_
_entity.id
_entity.type
_entity.pdbx_description
1 polymer ?
#
loop_
_entity_poly.entity_id
_entity_poly.type
_entity_poly.pdbx_seq_one_letter_code
_entity_poly.pdbx_strand_id
1 'polypeptide(L)'
;LLKNYNPYGAPNSLTLGGIFKKFDKSFGLSGKDYGKVDGTRTQEDIDKRRQDPWNFLFIAGMWFQDLFNYDFRRTEMCIIPYGTQEGEISFCAYNTGIGWRNIIEHMHQNATVAQWYKEHGRHEVFARDKEVALTNDKHDLILNATDLERPNKPEMEGPKTAAEEMQQMRKLYNQMVMEKNNIKGDNLVQIGGIERKK
;
A
#
# COMPACT_ATOMS: atom_id res chain seq x y z
N LEU A 1 -10.81 18.09 6.07
CA LEU A 1 -11.73 17.57 7.11
C LEU A 1 -13.11 18.23 7.04
N LEU A 2 -13.20 19.55 7.27
CA LEU A 2 -14.49 20.27 7.31
C LEU A 2 -15.28 20.22 5.99
N LYS A 3 -14.59 20.22 4.84
CA LYS A 3 -15.21 20.12 3.51
C LYS A 3 -16.06 18.85 3.31
N ASN A 4 -15.73 17.76 4.00
CA ASN A 4 -16.37 16.45 3.81
C ASN A 4 -17.22 16.03 5.01
N TYR A 5 -17.35 16.87 6.04
CA TYR A 5 -18.17 16.54 7.21
C TYR A 5 -19.63 16.89 6.94
N ASN A 6 -20.50 15.88 7.02
CA ASN A 6 -21.96 16.05 6.92
C ASN A 6 -22.61 15.77 8.28
N PRO A 7 -23.13 16.79 9.00
CA PRO A 7 -23.75 16.60 10.31
C PRO A 7 -25.01 15.73 10.27
N TYR A 8 -25.73 15.67 9.15
CA TYR A 8 -26.95 14.88 9.00
C TYR A 8 -26.69 13.41 8.61
N GLY A 9 -25.47 13.10 8.16
CA GLY A 9 -25.03 11.74 7.83
C GLY A 9 -24.05 11.15 8.83
N ALA A 10 -23.58 11.94 9.81
CA ALA A 10 -22.67 11.49 10.83
C ALA A 10 -23.44 10.82 12.00
N PRO A 11 -22.84 9.86 12.71
CA PRO A 11 -23.40 9.34 13.95
C PRO A 11 -23.63 10.45 14.97
N ASN A 12 -24.69 10.36 15.78
CA ASN A 12 -25.03 11.36 16.80
C ASN A 12 -23.88 11.67 17.78
N SER A 13 -22.95 10.74 17.97
CA SER A 13 -21.77 10.89 18.83
C SER A 13 -20.59 11.60 18.16
N LEU A 14 -20.59 11.77 16.83
CA LEU A 14 -19.52 12.43 16.07
C LEU A 14 -19.97 13.85 15.68
N THR A 15 -19.98 14.74 16.66
CA THR A 15 -20.31 16.16 16.44
C THR A 15 -19.09 16.94 15.95
N LEU A 16 -19.33 18.09 15.30
CA LEU A 16 -18.25 18.99 14.87
C LEU A 16 -17.37 19.44 16.06
N GLY A 17 -18.00 19.74 17.21
CA GLY A 17 -17.29 20.06 18.45
C GLY A 17 -16.46 18.87 18.97
N GLY A 18 -16.98 17.64 18.85
CA GLY A 18 -16.24 16.41 19.17
C GLY A 18 -15.01 16.23 18.29
N ILE A 19 -15.12 16.53 16.99
CA ILE A 19 -14.00 16.51 16.05
C ILE A 19 -12.91 17.50 16.46
N PHE A 20 -13.27 18.75 16.78
CA PHE A 20 -12.29 19.75 17.22
C PHE A 20 -11.64 19.37 18.56
N LYS A 21 -12.43 18.90 19.53
CA LYS A 21 -11.90 18.39 20.81
C LYS A 21 -10.93 17.24 20.59
N LYS A 22 -11.21 16.35 19.63
CA LYS A 22 -10.32 15.25 19.27
C LYS A 22 -9.04 15.71 18.61
N PHE A 23 -9.13 16.63 17.67
CA PHE A 23 -7.97 17.20 17.01
C PHE A 23 -7.06 17.90 18.04
N ASP A 24 -7.65 18.69 18.92
CA ASP A 24 -6.95 19.36 20.00
C ASP A 24 -6.29 18.38 20.99
N LYS A 25 -6.99 17.30 21.37
CA LYS A 25 -6.46 16.24 22.24
C LYS A 25 -5.33 15.40 21.61
N SER A 26 -5.29 15.29 20.29
CA SER A 26 -4.25 14.56 19.55
C SER A 26 -3.02 15.40 19.26
N PHE A 27 -3.18 16.72 19.05
CA PHE A 27 -2.09 17.62 18.66
C PHE A 27 -1.68 18.64 19.75
N GLY A 28 -2.42 18.73 20.85
CA GLY A 28 -2.11 19.62 21.98
C GLY A 28 -2.21 21.11 21.67
N LEU A 29 -3.08 21.51 20.74
CA LEU A 29 -3.06 22.84 20.13
C LEU A 29 -3.55 23.97 21.06
N SER A 30 -4.50 23.69 21.94
CA SER A 30 -5.14 24.68 22.80
C SER A 30 -4.61 24.66 24.24
N GLY A 31 -3.60 23.83 24.55
CA GLY A 31 -3.04 23.69 25.90
C GLY A 31 -4.01 23.14 26.96
N LYS A 32 -5.17 22.61 26.56
CA LYS A 32 -6.13 21.98 27.48
C LYS A 32 -5.60 20.62 27.94
N ASP A 33 -5.75 20.34 29.22
CA ASP A 33 -5.37 19.05 29.78
C ASP A 33 -6.44 17.99 29.49
N TYR A 34 -6.05 16.97 28.72
CA TYR A 34 -6.87 15.80 28.40
C TYR A 34 -6.32 14.52 29.02
N GLY A 35 -5.48 14.63 30.04
CA GLY A 35 -4.76 13.52 30.66
C GLY A 35 -3.45 13.23 29.94
N LYS A 36 -2.44 12.85 30.73
CA LYS A 36 -1.08 12.56 30.25
C LYS A 36 -1.02 11.41 29.25
N VAL A 37 -0.10 11.52 28.29
CA VAL A 37 0.20 10.48 27.29
C VAL A 37 1.57 9.83 27.49
N ASP A 38 2.36 10.35 28.43
CA ASP A 38 3.68 9.83 28.76
C ASP A 38 3.61 8.55 29.62
N GLY A 39 4.78 7.98 29.91
CA GLY A 39 4.91 6.79 30.76
C GLY A 39 4.50 7.00 32.23
N THR A 40 4.21 8.23 32.66
CA THR A 40 3.79 8.57 34.03
C THR A 40 2.28 8.71 34.17
N ARG A 41 1.50 8.35 33.14
CA ARG A 41 0.03 8.42 33.17
C ARG A 41 -0.56 7.60 34.31
N THR A 42 -1.55 8.18 34.99
CA THR A 42 -2.33 7.53 36.04
C THR A 42 -3.58 6.84 35.47
N GLN A 43 -4.25 6.01 36.28
CA GLN A 43 -5.52 5.39 35.87
C GLN A 43 -6.59 6.46 35.56
N GLU A 44 -6.61 7.56 36.32
CA GLU A 44 -7.50 8.69 36.08
C GLU A 44 -7.24 9.36 34.72
N ASP A 45 -5.98 9.47 34.30
CA ASP A 45 -5.61 9.98 32.98
C ASP A 45 -6.13 9.06 31.86
N ILE A 46 -6.05 7.74 32.07
CA ILE A 46 -6.55 6.74 31.11
C ILE A 46 -8.08 6.86 30.99
N ASP A 47 -8.79 6.96 32.11
CA ASP A 47 -10.25 7.03 32.12
C ASP A 47 -10.73 8.35 31.48
N LYS A 48 -10.09 9.49 31.81
CA LYS A 48 -10.33 10.78 31.12
C LYS A 48 -10.09 10.67 29.61
N ARG A 49 -9.08 9.88 29.17
CA ARG A 49 -8.80 9.71 27.75
C ARG A 49 -9.79 8.79 27.04
N ARG A 50 -10.27 7.75 27.72
CA ARG A 50 -11.21 6.73 27.19
C ARG A 50 -12.67 7.18 27.15
N GLN A 51 -13.02 8.28 27.80
CA GLN A 51 -14.37 8.88 27.71
C GLN A 51 -14.82 9.26 26.30
N ASP A 52 -13.89 9.38 25.35
CA ASP A 52 -14.27 9.68 23.98
C ASP A 52 -14.56 8.40 23.17
N PRO A 53 -15.68 8.36 22.41
CA PRO A 53 -16.09 7.18 21.66
C PRO A 53 -15.31 6.95 20.34
N TRP A 54 -14.49 7.92 19.91
CA TRP A 54 -13.82 7.89 18.61
C TRP A 54 -12.29 7.85 18.72
N ASN A 55 -11.65 7.09 17.84
CA ASN A 55 -10.20 7.13 17.63
C ASN A 55 -9.85 8.06 16.47
N PHE A 56 -8.66 8.65 16.51
CA PHE A 56 -8.17 9.56 15.48
C PHE A 56 -6.98 8.92 14.76
N LEU A 57 -7.12 8.70 13.46
CA LEU A 57 -6.06 8.26 12.57
C LEU A 57 -5.75 9.40 11.60
N PHE A 58 -4.48 9.80 11.53
CA PHE A 58 -4.00 10.79 10.59
C PHE A 58 -3.08 10.14 9.56
N ILE A 59 -3.41 10.32 8.28
CA ILE A 59 -2.61 9.84 7.16
C ILE A 59 -2.07 11.07 6.44
N ALA A 60 -0.75 11.26 6.52
CA ALA A 60 -0.04 12.30 5.77
C ALA A 60 0.80 11.64 4.68
N GLY A 61 0.72 12.20 3.47
CA GLY A 61 1.65 11.89 2.39
C GLY A 61 2.79 12.89 2.39
N MET A 62 4.02 12.40 2.23
CA MET A 62 5.17 13.22 1.88
C MET A 62 5.61 12.86 0.46
N TRP A 63 5.96 13.87 -0.33
CA TRP A 63 6.53 13.67 -1.67
C TRP A 63 8.03 13.86 -1.59
N PHE A 64 8.78 12.84 -2.01
CA PHE A 64 10.24 12.90 -2.08
C PHE A 64 10.69 13.64 -3.33
N GLN A 65 11.75 14.45 -3.22
CA GLN A 65 12.33 15.07 -4.41
C GLN A 65 12.94 14.01 -5.32
N ASP A 66 12.81 14.24 -6.63
CA ASP A 66 13.46 13.40 -7.63
C ASP A 66 14.98 13.61 -7.62
N LEU A 67 15.70 12.64 -8.17
CA LEU A 67 17.16 12.70 -8.25
C LEU A 67 17.66 13.91 -9.06
N PHE A 68 16.93 14.31 -10.11
CA PHE A 68 17.33 15.40 -11.01
C PHE A 68 17.09 16.81 -10.44
N ASN A 69 16.30 16.94 -9.36
CA ASN A 69 16.02 18.22 -8.70
C ASN A 69 16.29 18.16 -7.19
N TYR A 70 17.19 17.26 -6.80
CA TYR A 70 17.55 17.04 -5.41
C TYR A 70 18.39 18.22 -4.86
N ASP A 71 17.91 18.88 -3.80
CA ASP A 71 18.60 20.00 -3.17
C ASP A 71 19.45 19.53 -1.98
N PHE A 72 20.78 19.63 -2.12
CA PHE A 72 21.73 19.28 -1.06
C PHE A 72 21.54 20.10 0.22
N ARG A 73 21.16 21.37 0.11
CA ARG A 73 20.97 22.23 1.29
C ARG A 73 19.78 21.79 2.13
N ARG A 74 18.77 21.17 1.51
CA ARG A 74 17.67 20.53 2.27
C ARG A 74 18.14 19.31 3.05
N THR A 75 19.12 18.60 2.51
CA THR A 75 19.70 17.42 3.18
C THR A 75 20.47 17.82 4.43
N GLU A 76 21.21 18.92 4.35
CA GLU A 76 21.98 19.49 5.48
C GLU A 76 21.08 20.02 6.59
N MET A 77 19.88 20.53 6.25
CA MET A 77 18.88 20.99 7.23
C MET A 77 17.97 19.87 7.76
N CYS A 78 18.16 18.62 7.34
CA CYS A 78 17.30 17.52 7.76
C CYS A 78 17.56 17.17 9.23
N ILE A 79 16.61 17.52 10.11
CA ILE A 79 16.70 17.33 11.56
C ILE A 79 16.36 15.91 12.03
N ILE A 80 16.00 15.00 11.13
CA ILE A 80 15.58 13.64 11.45
C ILE A 80 16.77 12.70 11.22
N PRO A 81 17.45 12.24 12.28
CA PRO A 81 18.57 11.31 12.14
C PRO A 81 18.08 9.89 11.88
N TYR A 82 18.82 9.16 11.05
CA TYR A 82 18.72 7.73 10.82
C TYR A 82 20.01 7.06 11.30
N GLY A 83 19.87 6.06 12.16
CA GLY A 83 20.99 5.25 12.60
C GLY A 83 21.31 4.18 11.56
N THR A 84 22.57 4.11 11.14
CA THR A 84 23.10 3.06 10.29
C THR A 84 24.34 2.45 10.94
N GLN A 85 24.82 1.32 10.42
CA GLN A 85 26.02 0.65 10.90
C GLN A 85 27.27 1.55 10.80
N GLU A 86 27.28 2.46 9.83
CA GLU A 86 28.39 3.41 9.59
C GLU A 86 28.28 4.70 10.41
N GLY A 87 27.19 4.87 11.17
CA GLY A 87 26.91 6.06 11.96
C GLY A 87 25.56 6.71 11.62
N GLU A 88 25.42 7.98 11.99
CA GLU A 88 24.19 8.75 11.77
C GLU A 88 24.18 9.41 10.39
N ILE A 89 23.08 9.23 9.68
CA ILE A 89 22.80 9.85 8.38
C ILE A 89 21.44 10.52 8.43
N SER A 90 21.21 11.61 7.70
CA SER A 90 19.90 12.25 7.72
C SER A 90 18.84 11.44 6.94
N PHE A 91 17.57 11.53 7.37
CA PHE A 91 16.45 10.85 6.72
C PHE A 91 16.40 11.12 5.21
N CYS A 92 16.61 12.37 4.81
CA CYS A 92 16.61 12.78 3.41
C CYS A 92 17.75 12.13 2.62
N ALA A 93 18.97 12.05 3.18
CA ALA A 93 20.09 11.40 2.51
C ALA A 93 19.90 9.88 2.39
N TYR A 94 19.34 9.25 3.42
CA TYR A 94 19.12 7.80 3.41
C TYR A 94 18.02 7.38 2.43
N ASN A 95 16.86 8.01 2.50
CA ASN A 95 15.67 7.59 1.74
C ASN A 95 15.52 8.24 0.37
N THR A 96 16.24 9.33 0.09
CA THR A 96 16.04 10.16 -1.11
C THR A 96 17.39 10.59 -1.69
N GLY A 97 17.37 11.11 -2.91
CA GLY A 97 18.56 11.64 -3.56
C GLY A 97 19.48 10.52 -4.04
N ILE A 98 20.76 10.60 -3.67
CA ILE A 98 21.87 9.80 -4.24
C ILE A 98 21.73 8.28 -3.99
N GLY A 99 20.85 7.86 -3.08
CA GLY A 99 20.58 6.43 -2.85
C GLY A 99 21.55 5.79 -1.86
N TRP A 100 21.91 6.50 -0.80
CA TRP A 100 22.75 5.97 0.30
C TRP A 100 22.18 4.69 0.91
N ARG A 101 20.85 4.56 0.97
CA ARG A 101 20.18 3.30 1.32
C ARG A 101 20.73 2.12 0.52
N ASN A 102 20.79 2.24 -0.81
CA ASN A 102 21.23 1.13 -1.66
C ASN A 102 22.66 0.75 -1.34
N ILE A 103 23.55 1.74 -1.15
CA ILE A 103 24.95 1.48 -0.82
C ILE A 103 25.06 0.73 0.51
N ILE A 104 24.41 1.24 1.57
CA ILE A 104 24.48 0.65 2.91
C ILE A 104 23.85 -0.75 2.92
N GLU A 105 22.69 -0.93 2.30
CA GLU A 105 22.03 -2.24 2.22
C GLU A 105 22.85 -3.24 1.41
N HIS A 106 23.53 -2.81 0.34
CA HIS A 106 24.42 -3.70 -0.44
C HIS A 106 25.73 -4.02 0.28
N MET A 107 26.27 -3.12 1.10
CA MET A 107 27.46 -3.40 1.90
C MET A 107 27.19 -4.45 2.97
N HIS A 108 26.01 -4.39 3.60
CA HIS A 108 25.62 -5.26 4.71
C HIS A 108 24.69 -6.42 4.29
N GLN A 109 24.60 -6.72 3.00
CA GLN A 109 23.82 -7.86 2.52
C GLN A 109 24.53 -9.18 2.90
N ASN A 110 23.85 -10.05 3.63
CA ASN A 110 24.44 -11.30 4.13
C ASN A 110 24.54 -12.40 3.06
N ALA A 111 23.49 -12.56 2.24
CA ALA A 111 23.45 -13.57 1.18
C ALA A 111 22.58 -13.08 0.03
N THR A 112 23.06 -13.29 -1.19
CA THR A 112 22.22 -13.14 -2.37
C THR A 112 21.25 -14.31 -2.45
N VAL A 113 20.07 -14.09 -3.05
CA VAL A 113 19.09 -15.15 -3.34
C VAL A 113 19.74 -16.31 -4.12
N ALA A 114 20.71 -16.01 -4.99
CA ALA A 114 21.47 -16.99 -5.74
C ALA A 114 22.34 -17.89 -4.84
N GLN A 115 23.05 -17.32 -3.86
CA GLN A 115 23.81 -18.10 -2.87
C GLN A 115 22.88 -18.97 -2.02
N TRP A 116 21.75 -18.40 -1.57
CA TRP A 116 20.75 -19.15 -0.81
C TRP A 116 20.22 -20.36 -1.57
N TYR A 117 19.87 -20.19 -2.86
CA TYR A 117 19.43 -21.31 -3.71
C TYR A 117 20.53 -22.32 -4.03
N LYS A 118 21.80 -21.92 -4.02
CA LYS A 118 22.91 -22.85 -4.18
C LYS A 118 23.05 -23.78 -2.97
N GLU A 119 22.85 -23.24 -1.76
CA GLU A 119 22.99 -23.99 -0.51
C GLU A 119 21.77 -24.83 -0.17
N HIS A 120 20.56 -24.27 -0.34
CA HIS A 120 19.31 -24.89 0.11
C HIS A 120 18.50 -25.49 -1.03
N GLY A 121 18.99 -25.37 -2.27
CA GLY A 121 18.21 -25.67 -3.46
C GLY A 121 17.13 -24.61 -3.72
N ARG A 122 16.56 -24.65 -4.93
CA ARG A 122 15.41 -23.82 -5.27
C ARG A 122 14.14 -24.66 -5.10
N HIS A 123 13.16 -24.14 -4.37
CA HIS A 123 11.84 -24.75 -4.33
C HIS A 123 11.17 -24.63 -5.72
N GLU A 124 10.38 -25.63 -6.09
CA GLU A 124 9.69 -25.61 -7.39
C GLU A 124 8.68 -24.46 -7.43
N VAL A 125 8.83 -23.60 -8.44
CA VAL A 125 7.91 -22.48 -8.68
C VAL A 125 7.00 -22.88 -9.84
N PHE A 126 5.74 -23.15 -9.52
CA PHE A 126 4.70 -23.42 -10.50
C PHE A 126 4.07 -22.09 -10.94
N ALA A 127 4.30 -21.71 -12.19
CA ALA A 127 3.74 -20.50 -12.79
C ALA A 127 3.41 -20.78 -14.27
N ARG A 128 2.49 -19.99 -14.84
CA ARG A 128 1.98 -20.15 -16.22
C ARG A 128 1.29 -21.49 -16.48
N ASP A 129 0.22 -21.76 -15.72
CA ASP A 129 -0.62 -22.95 -15.89
C ASP A 129 0.16 -24.29 -15.82
N LYS A 130 1.28 -24.32 -15.10
CA LYS A 130 2.01 -25.55 -14.82
C LYS A 130 1.30 -26.30 -13.68
N GLU A 131 1.08 -27.59 -13.89
CA GLU A 131 0.48 -28.47 -12.89
C GLU A 131 1.38 -28.58 -11.65
N VAL A 132 0.78 -28.36 -10.49
CA VAL A 132 1.43 -28.52 -9.18
C VAL A 132 1.28 -29.99 -8.76
N ALA A 133 2.40 -30.66 -8.48
CA ALA A 133 2.37 -31.99 -7.90
C ALA A 133 1.90 -31.90 -6.44
N LEU A 134 0.60 -32.03 -6.21
CA LEU A 134 0.02 -32.09 -4.87
C LEU A 134 0.27 -33.50 -4.29
N THR A 135 0.56 -33.56 -2.98
CA THR A 135 0.78 -34.83 -2.27
C THR A 135 -0.49 -35.68 -2.20
N ASN A 136 -1.65 -35.05 -2.31
CA ASN A 136 -2.96 -35.67 -2.33
C ASN A 136 -3.88 -34.88 -3.27
N ASP A 137 -4.53 -35.57 -4.19
CA ASP A 137 -5.53 -35.07 -5.12
C ASP A 137 -6.94 -35.05 -4.50
N LYS A 138 -7.15 -35.76 -3.39
CA LYS A 138 -8.42 -35.77 -2.65
C LYS A 138 -8.59 -34.49 -1.86
N HIS A 139 -9.49 -33.65 -2.36
CA HIS A 139 -9.97 -32.45 -1.69
C HIS A 139 -11.46 -32.60 -1.44
N ASP A 140 -11.86 -32.51 -0.18
CA ASP A 140 -13.27 -32.47 0.20
C ASP A 140 -13.67 -31.01 0.38
N LEU A 141 -14.40 -30.47 -0.60
CA LEU A 141 -14.99 -29.15 -0.49
C LEU A 141 -16.38 -29.28 0.13
N ILE A 142 -16.50 -28.90 1.41
CA ILE A 142 -17.81 -28.82 2.07
C ILE A 142 -18.49 -27.55 1.57
N LEU A 143 -19.40 -27.71 0.60
CA LEU A 143 -20.21 -26.62 0.09
C LEU A 143 -21.37 -26.33 1.06
N ASN A 144 -21.58 -25.06 1.37
CA ASN A 144 -22.74 -24.63 2.14
C ASN A 144 -24.00 -24.73 1.27
N ALA A 145 -24.94 -25.59 1.65
CA ALA A 145 -26.20 -25.81 0.92
C ALA A 145 -26.99 -24.51 0.70
N THR A 146 -26.99 -23.64 1.71
CA THR A 146 -27.65 -22.33 1.68
C THR A 146 -27.08 -21.40 0.59
N ASP A 147 -25.79 -21.51 0.27
CA ASP A 147 -25.13 -20.68 -0.75
C ASP A 147 -25.32 -21.28 -2.16
N LEU A 148 -25.43 -22.60 -2.27
CA LEU A 148 -25.72 -23.33 -3.52
C LEU A 148 -27.13 -23.02 -4.06
N GLU A 149 -28.10 -22.91 -3.15
CA GLU A 149 -29.52 -22.71 -3.44
C GLU A 149 -29.90 -21.23 -3.70
N ARG A 150 -28.96 -20.28 -3.57
CA ARG A 150 -29.27 -18.87 -3.83
C ARG A 150 -29.66 -18.68 -5.30
N PRO A 151 -30.86 -18.14 -5.59
CA PRO A 151 -31.39 -18.05 -6.96
C PRO A 151 -30.64 -17.06 -7.86
N ASN A 152 -29.82 -16.17 -7.27
CA ASN A 152 -29.03 -15.17 -7.99
C ASN A 152 -27.55 -15.34 -7.66
N LYS A 153 -26.88 -16.29 -8.32
CA LYS A 153 -25.41 -16.34 -8.30
C LYS A 153 -24.90 -15.08 -9.03
N PRO A 154 -24.08 -14.23 -8.41
CA PRO A 154 -23.55 -13.06 -9.09
C PRO A 154 -22.64 -13.54 -10.22
N GLU A 155 -23.10 -13.39 -11.46
CA GLU A 155 -22.19 -13.44 -12.60
C GLU A 155 -21.31 -12.19 -12.50
N MET A 156 -20.03 -12.38 -12.20
CA MET A 156 -19.08 -11.27 -12.25
C MET A 156 -18.86 -10.92 -13.72
N GLU A 157 -19.57 -9.91 -14.20
CA GLU A 157 -19.26 -9.25 -15.47
C GLU A 157 -17.96 -8.47 -15.29
N GLY A 158 -16.90 -8.91 -15.98
CA GLY A 158 -15.61 -8.23 -15.96
C GLY A 158 -14.40 -9.15 -15.89
N PRO A 159 -13.19 -8.56 -15.84
CA PRO A 159 -11.94 -9.29 -15.67
C PRO A 159 -11.88 -9.95 -14.30
N LYS A 160 -11.56 -11.25 -14.26
CA LYS A 160 -11.53 -12.05 -13.03
C LYS A 160 -10.15 -12.09 -12.39
N THR A 161 -9.13 -11.68 -13.13
CA THR A 161 -7.75 -11.60 -12.67
C THR A 161 -7.16 -10.21 -12.90
N ALA A 162 -6.21 -9.80 -12.05
CA ALA A 162 -5.49 -8.53 -12.22
C ALA A 162 -4.79 -8.42 -13.59
N ALA A 163 -4.38 -9.55 -14.17
CA ALA A 163 -3.81 -9.60 -15.52
C ALA A 163 -4.85 -9.25 -16.59
N GLU A 164 -6.08 -9.76 -16.47
CA GLU A 164 -7.18 -9.42 -17.37
C GLU A 164 -7.60 -7.95 -17.22
N GLU A 165 -7.64 -7.41 -15.99
CA GLU A 165 -7.89 -5.98 -15.73
C GLU A 165 -6.86 -5.11 -16.45
N MET A 166 -5.57 -5.45 -16.32
CA MET A 166 -4.49 -4.70 -16.94
C MET A 166 -4.55 -4.77 -18.48
N GLN A 167 -4.93 -5.91 -19.04
CA GLN A 167 -5.12 -6.05 -20.49
C GLN A 167 -6.30 -5.23 -20.99
N GLN A 168 -7.42 -5.22 -20.28
CA GLN A 168 -8.58 -4.40 -20.64
C GLN A 168 -8.26 -2.91 -20.55
N MET A 169 -7.62 -2.48 -19.47
CA MET A 169 -7.18 -1.08 -19.30
C MET A 169 -6.21 -0.65 -20.41
N ARG A 170 -5.29 -1.53 -20.81
CA ARG A 170 -4.38 -1.27 -21.93
C ARG A 170 -5.12 -1.14 -23.26
N LYS A 171 -6.11 -2.00 -23.53
CA LYS A 171 -6.96 -1.91 -24.72
C LYS A 171 -7.73 -0.59 -24.75
N LEU A 172 -8.33 -0.22 -23.61
CA LEU A 172 -9.10 1.02 -23.45
C LEU A 172 -8.21 2.26 -23.66
N TYR A 173 -7.02 2.26 -23.05
CA TYR A 173 -6.02 3.31 -23.24
C TYR A 173 -5.62 3.45 -24.71
N ASN A 174 -5.33 2.34 -25.38
CA ASN A 174 -4.98 2.36 -26.80
C ASN A 174 -6.12 2.93 -27.66
N GLN A 175 -7.38 2.54 -27.40
CA GLN A 175 -8.53 3.10 -28.09
C GLN A 175 -8.65 4.62 -27.89
N MET A 176 -8.58 5.09 -26.64
CA MET A 176 -8.63 6.53 -26.34
C MET A 176 -7.52 7.32 -27.03
N VAL A 177 -6.31 6.77 -27.09
CA VAL A 177 -5.18 7.40 -27.79
C VAL A 177 -5.41 7.44 -29.31
N MET A 178 -5.92 6.37 -29.90
CA MET A 178 -6.21 6.30 -31.34
C MET A 178 -7.35 7.25 -31.74
N GLU A 179 -8.41 7.32 -30.94
CA GLU A 179 -9.52 8.26 -31.11
C GLU A 179 -9.05 9.72 -31.01
N LYS A 180 -8.26 10.04 -29.97
CA LYS A 180 -7.73 11.40 -29.78
C LYS A 180 -6.84 11.86 -30.94
N ASN A 181 -6.16 10.93 -31.61
CA ASN A 181 -5.29 11.22 -32.75
C ASN A 181 -6.01 11.18 -34.11
N ASN A 182 -7.33 10.92 -34.16
CA ASN A 182 -8.11 10.80 -35.40
C ASN A 182 -7.55 9.75 -36.40
N ILE A 183 -6.81 8.75 -35.90
CA ILE A 183 -6.23 7.70 -36.72
C ILE A 183 -7.27 6.60 -36.85
N LYS A 184 -7.90 6.46 -38.03
CA LYS A 184 -8.75 5.30 -38.32
C LYS A 184 -7.88 4.04 -38.27
N GLY A 185 -8.13 3.18 -37.29
CA GLY A 185 -7.35 1.96 -37.10
C GLY A 185 -7.56 1.01 -38.27
N ASP A 186 -6.52 0.80 -39.07
CA ASP A 186 -6.42 -0.41 -39.89
C ASP A 186 -6.41 -1.63 -38.96
N ASN A 187 -7.00 -2.74 -39.41
CA ASN A 187 -7.01 -3.99 -38.67
C ASN A 187 -5.57 -4.43 -38.39
N LEU A 188 -5.07 -4.16 -37.18
CA LEU A 188 -3.77 -4.60 -36.73
C LEU A 188 -3.81 -6.13 -36.63
N VAL A 189 -3.17 -6.79 -37.60
CA VAL A 189 -2.95 -8.23 -37.57
C VAL A 189 -2.03 -8.50 -36.38
N GLN A 190 -2.60 -9.10 -35.34
CA GLN A 190 -1.85 -9.53 -34.17
C GLN A 190 -0.93 -10.68 -34.62
N ILE A 191 0.34 -10.38 -34.88
CA ILE A 191 1.33 -11.41 -35.19
C ILE A 191 1.43 -12.30 -33.95
N GLY A 192 0.85 -13.50 -34.03
CA GLY A 192 0.92 -14.50 -32.99
C GLY A 192 2.36 -14.71 -32.58
N GLY A 193 2.65 -14.57 -31.29
CA GLY A 193 3.97 -14.86 -30.76
C GLY A 193 4.39 -16.27 -31.17
N ILE A 194 5.66 -16.43 -31.57
CA ILE A 194 6.25 -17.69 -32.02
C ILE A 194 5.88 -18.80 -31.02
N GLU A 195 5.09 -19.77 -31.47
CA GLU A 195 4.86 -21.01 -30.72
C GLU A 195 6.21 -21.69 -30.53
N ARG A 196 6.73 -21.67 -29.31
CA ARG A 196 7.81 -22.58 -28.93
C ARG A 196 7.18 -23.97 -28.83
N LYS A 197 7.42 -24.80 -29.85
CA LYS A 197 7.19 -26.24 -29.77
C LYS A 197 7.90 -26.77 -28.52
N LYS A 198 7.15 -27.48 -27.69
CA LYS A 198 7.63 -28.23 -26.51
C LYS A 198 8.73 -29.21 -26.92
#